data_AF-A0A5C7IK00-F1
#
_entry.id   AF-A0A5C7IK00-F1
#
_cell.length_a   1.000
_cell.length_b   1.000
_cell.length_c   1.000
_cell.angle_alpha   90.00
_cell.angle_beta   90.00
_cell.angle_gamma   90.00
#
_symmetry.space_group_name_H-M   'P 1'
#
loop_
_entity.id
_entity.type
_entity.pdbx_description
1 polymer ?
#
loop_
_entity_poly.entity_id
_entity_poly.type
_entity_poly.pdbx_seq_one_letter_code
_entity_poly.pdbx_strand_id
1 'polypeptide(L)'
;MFYSRDQLEPKEPEIEWHEPKKKEISVRVRLYVHGTILSYVRSKSNQYSNIPLIQIDGVKTKQEVTWYVRKSMTYIYKAEMGKNTSLYCCIWGKEKKISVRVGLYVHGTILGYGRSKSNKYSNTPLIQIGGVKTKQDMTWYDGKTMTYIYKVEMEKNGSRYCCILGKVTRFHGNSGVAQARFKLNKPPKSIGSKVRVFMYPSNI
;
A
#
# COMPACT_ATOMS: atom_id res chain seq x y z
N MET A 1 -15.04 96.56 26.21
CA MET A 1 -14.30 95.52 26.95
C MET A 1 -14.34 94.26 26.11
N PHE A 2 -13.23 93.95 25.43
CA PHE A 2 -13.09 92.76 24.60
C PHE A 2 -12.41 91.70 25.46
N TYR A 3 -13.15 90.65 25.83
CA TYR A 3 -12.59 89.50 26.53
C TYR A 3 -12.01 88.52 25.51
N SER A 4 -10.72 88.25 25.69
CA SER A 4 -9.90 87.27 24.98
C SER A 4 -10.51 85.88 25.08
N ARG A 5 -10.67 85.23 23.92
CA ARG A 5 -11.17 83.86 23.80
C ARG A 5 -9.98 82.91 23.95
N ASP A 6 -9.60 82.62 25.18
CA ASP A 6 -8.61 81.59 25.48
C ASP A 6 -9.25 80.20 25.36
N GLN A 7 -8.63 79.39 24.51
CA GLN A 7 -9.06 78.06 24.08
C GLN A 7 -8.91 77.06 25.23
N LEU A 8 -10.01 76.42 25.63
CA LEU A 8 -9.99 75.18 26.42
C LEU A 8 -10.19 74.01 25.43
N GLU A 9 -9.10 73.37 25.03
CA GLU A 9 -9.15 72.11 24.28
C GLU A 9 -9.68 70.99 25.21
N PRO A 10 -10.76 70.28 24.85
CA PRO A 10 -11.23 69.14 25.64
C PRO A 10 -10.27 67.96 25.46
N LYS A 11 -9.74 67.43 26.58
CA LYS A 11 -8.98 66.17 26.60
C LYS A 11 -9.86 65.03 26.07
N GLU A 12 -9.44 64.40 24.97
CA GLU A 12 -10.08 63.19 24.45
C GLU A 12 -9.97 62.04 25.45
N PRO A 13 -11.03 61.23 25.66
CA PRO A 13 -10.93 60.05 26.52
C PRO A 13 -10.18 58.93 25.80
N GLU A 14 -9.13 58.38 26.43
CA GLU A 14 -8.48 57.15 25.96
C GLU A 14 -9.48 56.00 25.99
N ILE A 15 -9.82 55.47 24.81
CA ILE A 15 -10.68 54.29 24.64
C ILE A 15 -9.79 53.06 24.82
N GLU A 16 -9.92 52.38 25.97
CA GLU A 16 -9.32 51.05 26.16
C GLU A 16 -9.98 50.04 25.22
N TRP A 17 -9.21 49.55 24.24
CA TRP A 17 -9.63 48.46 23.36
C TRP A 17 -9.45 47.12 24.08
N HIS A 18 -10.55 46.41 24.34
CA HIS A 18 -10.49 44.99 24.67
C HIS A 18 -10.57 44.16 23.38
N GLU A 19 -9.58 43.28 23.16
CA GLU A 19 -9.62 42.32 22.06
C GLU A 19 -10.89 41.46 22.15
N PRO A 20 -11.63 41.26 21.03
CA PRO A 20 -12.80 40.41 21.04
C PRO A 20 -12.37 38.98 21.38
N LYS A 21 -12.82 38.46 22.53
CA LYS A 21 -12.59 37.06 22.91
C LYS A 21 -13.08 36.17 21.77
N LYS A 22 -12.16 35.45 21.12
CA LYS A 22 -12.50 34.45 20.11
C LYS A 22 -13.50 33.48 20.75
N LYS A 23 -14.75 33.49 20.27
CA LYS A 23 -15.69 32.41 20.60
C LYS A 23 -15.07 31.14 20.04
N GLU A 24 -14.57 30.27 20.91
CA GLU A 24 -14.29 28.89 20.53
C GLU A 24 -15.63 28.24 20.19
N ILE A 25 -15.99 28.33 18.92
CA ILE A 25 -17.06 27.52 18.37
C ILE A 25 -16.56 26.09 18.50
N SER A 26 -17.11 25.34 19.44
CA SER A 26 -17.00 23.88 19.48
C SER A 26 -17.70 23.33 18.24
N VAL A 27 -17.09 23.51 17.07
CA VAL A 27 -17.55 22.88 15.83
C VAL A 27 -17.33 21.39 16.05
N ARG A 28 -18.40 20.61 16.21
CA ARG A 28 -18.32 19.16 16.04
C ARG A 28 -17.69 18.93 14.66
N VAL A 29 -16.45 18.48 14.62
CA VAL A 29 -15.77 18.15 13.37
C VAL A 29 -16.57 17.03 12.70
N ARG A 30 -17.32 17.36 11.66
CA ARG A 30 -17.97 16.34 10.82
C ARG A 30 -16.86 15.62 10.05
N LEU A 31 -16.54 14.40 10.47
CA LEU A 31 -15.51 13.56 9.84
C LEU A 31 -15.93 12.97 8.47
N TYR A 32 -17.09 13.36 7.94
CA TYR A 32 -17.62 12.88 6.67
C TYR A 32 -17.94 14.05 5.74
N VAL A 33 -17.80 13.79 4.44
CA VAL A 33 -18.25 14.69 3.39
C VAL A 33 -19.47 14.06 2.76
N HIS A 34 -20.48 14.89 2.48
CA HIS A 34 -21.70 14.43 1.84
C HIS A 34 -21.48 14.28 0.32
N GLY A 35 -22.26 13.42 -0.30
CA GLY A 35 -22.15 13.18 -1.74
C GLY A 35 -23.41 12.57 -2.30
N THR A 36 -23.65 12.82 -3.57
CA THR A 36 -24.84 12.34 -4.29
C THR A 36 -24.47 11.19 -5.21
N ILE A 37 -25.24 10.10 -5.15
CA ILE A 37 -25.14 9.03 -6.14
C ILE A 37 -25.79 9.55 -7.42
N LEU A 38 -25.01 9.67 -8.49
CA LEU A 38 -25.48 10.16 -9.78
C LEU A 38 -26.13 9.02 -10.58
N SER A 39 -25.36 7.95 -10.77
CA SER A 39 -25.74 6.81 -11.60
C SER A 39 -24.84 5.62 -11.31
N TYR A 40 -24.89 4.59 -12.14
CA TYR A 40 -24.01 3.44 -12.04
C TYR A 40 -23.08 3.39 -13.26
N VAL A 41 -21.92 2.76 -13.11
CA VAL A 41 -21.01 2.53 -14.24
C VAL A 41 -21.75 1.77 -15.34
N ARG A 42 -21.62 2.21 -16.60
CA ARG A 42 -22.33 1.62 -17.75
C ARG A 42 -21.43 1.47 -18.98
N SER A 43 -21.72 0.47 -19.81
CA SER A 43 -21.22 0.32 -21.18
C SER A 43 -22.30 0.76 -22.18
N LYS A 44 -22.07 0.57 -23.49
CA LYS A 44 -23.03 0.97 -24.54
C LYS A 44 -24.43 0.33 -24.35
N SER A 45 -24.48 -0.88 -23.79
CA SER A 45 -25.72 -1.64 -23.63
C SER A 45 -26.01 -2.10 -22.20
N ASN A 46 -25.00 -2.12 -21.32
CA ASN A 46 -25.14 -2.71 -19.98
C ASN A 46 -24.89 -1.68 -18.89
N GLN A 47 -25.64 -1.79 -17.78
CA GLN A 47 -25.42 -1.01 -16.57
C GLN A 47 -25.00 -1.92 -15.42
N TYR A 48 -23.98 -1.52 -14.65
CA TYR A 48 -23.39 -2.29 -13.56
C TYR A 48 -23.83 -1.75 -12.20
N SER A 49 -24.94 -2.26 -11.67
CA SER A 49 -25.58 -1.81 -10.42
C SER A 49 -24.73 -1.94 -9.15
N ASN A 50 -23.65 -2.72 -9.20
CA ASN A 50 -22.72 -2.89 -8.08
C ASN A 50 -21.65 -1.79 -7.97
N ILE A 51 -21.54 -0.90 -8.95
CA ILE A 51 -20.51 0.17 -8.97
C ILE A 51 -21.20 1.53 -9.17
N PRO A 52 -21.57 2.23 -8.09
CA PRO A 52 -22.16 3.57 -8.17
C PRO A 52 -21.11 4.64 -8.53
N LEU A 53 -21.52 5.62 -9.31
CA LEU A 53 -20.82 6.87 -9.57
C LEU A 53 -21.34 7.93 -8.60
N ILE A 54 -20.44 8.54 -7.83
CA ILE A 54 -20.78 9.52 -6.79
C ILE A 54 -20.12 10.85 -7.11
N GLN A 55 -20.89 11.94 -6.96
CA GLN A 55 -20.36 13.29 -6.89
C GLN A 55 -20.17 13.66 -5.42
N ILE A 56 -18.96 14.05 -5.04
CA ILE A 56 -18.65 14.48 -3.67
C ILE A 56 -18.87 15.99 -3.58
N ASP A 57 -19.55 16.44 -2.54
CA ASP A 57 -19.88 17.85 -2.36
C ASP A 57 -18.61 18.69 -2.22
N GLY A 58 -18.50 19.75 -3.02
CA GLY A 58 -17.36 20.67 -3.03
C GLY A 58 -16.14 20.21 -3.85
N VAL A 59 -16.15 19.00 -4.40
CA VAL A 59 -15.05 18.47 -5.22
C VAL A 59 -15.35 18.72 -6.70
N LYS A 60 -14.50 19.52 -7.37
CA LYS A 60 -14.65 19.83 -8.81
C LYS A 60 -13.53 19.24 -9.64
N THR A 61 -12.35 19.03 -9.05
CA THR A 61 -11.16 18.57 -9.79
C THR A 61 -10.87 17.10 -9.54
N LYS A 62 -10.26 16.44 -10.53
CA LYS A 62 -9.85 15.02 -10.43
C LYS A 62 -8.76 14.81 -9.36
N GLN A 63 -7.90 15.81 -9.14
CA GLN A 63 -6.84 15.75 -8.13
C GLN A 63 -7.45 15.67 -6.73
N GLU A 64 -8.47 16.48 -6.45
CA GLU A 64 -9.22 16.44 -5.19
C GLU A 64 -9.96 15.11 -5.00
N VAL A 65 -10.61 14.56 -6.04
CA VAL A 65 -11.27 13.24 -5.96
C VAL A 65 -10.30 12.15 -5.49
N THR A 66 -9.03 12.24 -5.88
CA THR A 66 -7.99 11.26 -5.53
C THR A 66 -7.80 11.14 -4.02
N TRP A 67 -8.00 12.22 -3.26
CA TRP A 67 -7.96 12.21 -1.79
C TRP A 67 -9.06 11.35 -1.15
N TYR A 68 -10.18 11.16 -1.84
CA TYR A 68 -11.34 10.39 -1.37
C TYR A 68 -11.31 8.95 -1.86
N VAL A 69 -10.42 8.61 -2.79
CA VAL A 69 -10.21 7.23 -3.24
C VAL A 69 -9.75 6.38 -2.05
N ARG A 70 -10.37 5.21 -1.86
CA ARG A 70 -10.19 4.27 -0.72
C ARG A 70 -10.72 4.73 0.64
N LYS A 71 -11.44 5.85 0.73
CA LYS A 71 -12.21 6.17 1.93
C LYS A 71 -13.52 5.37 1.95
N SER A 72 -13.93 4.97 3.15
CA SER A 72 -15.19 4.26 3.36
C SER A 72 -16.38 5.20 3.09
N MET A 73 -17.43 4.65 2.48
CA MET A 73 -18.65 5.37 2.16
C MET A 73 -19.85 4.65 2.81
N THR A 74 -20.77 5.42 3.35
CA THR A 74 -22.05 4.92 3.89
C THR A 74 -23.21 5.55 3.14
N TYR A 75 -24.13 4.72 2.68
CA TYR A 75 -25.42 5.18 2.18
C TYR A 75 -26.44 5.16 3.32
N ILE A 76 -26.87 6.34 3.78
CA ILE A 76 -27.88 6.48 4.83
C ILE A 76 -29.24 6.66 4.15
N TYR A 77 -30.22 5.84 4.52
CA TYR A 77 -31.58 5.91 3.98
C TYR A 77 -32.62 5.84 5.10
N LYS A 78 -33.78 6.45 4.87
CA LYS A 78 -34.93 6.35 5.77
C LYS A 78 -35.65 5.02 5.52
N ALA A 79 -35.80 4.21 6.56
CA ALA A 79 -36.49 2.92 6.49
C ALA A 79 -37.96 3.08 6.91
N GLU A 80 -38.85 2.33 6.25
CA GLU A 80 -40.30 2.39 6.50
C GLU A 80 -40.72 1.66 7.79
N MET A 81 -39.98 0.62 8.18
CA MET A 81 -40.18 -0.09 9.45
C MET A 81 -38.96 0.14 10.35
N GLY A 82 -39.13 0.93 11.41
CA GLY A 82 -38.06 1.27 12.35
C GLY A 82 -37.59 0.04 13.12
N LYS A 83 -36.28 -0.24 13.11
CA LYS A 83 -35.69 -1.19 14.05
C LYS A 83 -35.33 -0.45 15.34
N ASN A 84 -36.00 -0.80 16.43
CA ASN A 84 -35.80 -0.51 17.88
C ASN A 84 -35.13 0.78 18.40
N THR A 85 -34.57 1.70 17.60
CA THR A 85 -33.97 2.97 18.07
C THR A 85 -33.83 4.10 17.01
N SER A 86 -33.91 3.85 15.68
CA SER A 86 -33.89 4.95 14.68
C SER A 86 -34.59 4.60 13.35
N LEU A 87 -35.23 5.59 12.72
CA LEU A 87 -35.87 5.48 11.38
C LEU A 87 -34.85 5.49 10.22
N TYR A 88 -33.57 5.69 10.49
CA TYR A 88 -32.51 5.74 9.48
C TYR A 88 -31.62 4.50 9.58
N CYS A 89 -31.32 3.89 8.43
CA CYS A 89 -30.43 2.75 8.28
C CYS A 89 -29.23 3.14 7.41
N CYS A 90 -28.11 2.44 7.57
CA CYS A 90 -26.92 2.66 6.75
C CYS A 90 -26.45 1.38 6.05
N ILE A 91 -26.04 1.49 4.79
CA ILE A 91 -25.33 0.44 4.04
C ILE A 91 -23.89 0.89 3.85
N TRP A 92 -22.94 0.10 4.34
CA TRP A 92 -21.51 0.35 4.18
C TRP A 92 -21.04 -0.15 2.81
N GLY A 93 -20.31 0.69 2.08
CA GLY A 93 -19.67 0.31 0.82
C GLY A 93 -18.56 -0.72 1.05
N LYS A 94 -18.51 -1.74 0.18
CA LYS A 94 -17.42 -2.72 0.19
C LYS A 94 -16.20 -2.15 -0.54
N GLU A 95 -15.07 -2.05 0.14
CA GLU A 95 -13.82 -1.59 -0.48
C GLU A 95 -13.27 -2.66 -1.44
N LYS A 96 -13.01 -2.27 -2.70
CA LYS A 96 -12.27 -3.13 -3.63
C LYS A 96 -10.80 -3.11 -3.25
N LYS A 97 -10.34 -4.15 -2.53
CA LYS A 97 -8.89 -4.36 -2.28
C LYS A 97 -8.18 -4.57 -3.61
N ILE A 98 -7.66 -3.49 -4.20
CA ILE A 98 -6.63 -3.59 -5.23
C ILE A 98 -5.40 -4.11 -4.51
N SER A 99 -5.13 -5.40 -4.63
CA SER A 99 -3.84 -5.98 -4.25
C SER A 99 -2.79 -5.40 -5.19
N VAL A 100 -2.29 -4.22 -4.87
CA VAL A 100 -1.01 -3.77 -5.43
C VAL A 100 -0.02 -4.79 -4.91
N ARG A 101 0.44 -5.69 -5.78
CA ARG A 101 1.51 -6.64 -5.44
C ARG A 101 2.79 -5.85 -5.24
N VAL A 102 2.98 -5.31 -4.05
CA VAL A 102 4.29 -4.80 -3.62
C VAL A 102 5.17 -6.03 -3.46
N GLY A 103 5.99 -6.31 -4.48
CA GLY A 103 6.92 -7.43 -4.46
C GLY A 103 8.06 -7.11 -3.49
N LEU A 104 8.02 -7.66 -2.28
CA LEU A 104 9.14 -7.59 -1.30
C LEU A 104 10.32 -8.51 -1.66
N TYR A 105 10.36 -9.01 -2.89
CA TYR A 105 11.33 -9.98 -3.36
C TYR A 105 11.67 -9.73 -4.82
N VAL A 106 12.90 -10.08 -5.18
CA VAL A 106 13.39 -10.10 -6.56
C VAL A 106 13.29 -11.52 -7.07
N HIS A 107 12.89 -11.66 -8.34
CA HIS A 107 12.85 -12.96 -8.99
C HIS A 107 14.26 -13.44 -9.32
N GLY A 108 14.55 -14.71 -9.04
CA GLY A 108 15.74 -15.40 -9.53
C GLY A 108 15.38 -16.72 -10.20
N THR A 109 16.36 -17.34 -10.86
CA THR A 109 16.23 -18.62 -11.56
C THR A 109 17.32 -19.57 -11.08
N ILE A 110 16.95 -20.82 -10.77
CA ILE A 110 17.93 -21.87 -10.46
C ILE A 110 18.52 -22.36 -11.77
N LEU A 111 19.82 -22.17 -11.96
CA LEU A 111 20.52 -22.62 -13.17
C LEU A 111 20.91 -24.10 -13.09
N GLY A 112 21.27 -24.56 -11.90
CA GLY A 112 21.82 -25.89 -11.74
C GLY A 112 22.48 -26.08 -10.39
N TYR A 113 23.45 -26.99 -10.37
CA TYR A 113 24.28 -27.29 -9.22
C TYR A 113 25.73 -26.93 -9.54
N GLY A 114 26.49 -26.51 -8.52
CA GLY A 114 27.94 -26.43 -8.61
C GLY A 114 28.48 -27.79 -9.07
N ARG A 115 29.42 -27.79 -10.01
CA ARG A 115 29.87 -29.02 -10.65
C ARG A 115 31.31 -28.89 -11.16
N SER A 116 32.01 -30.01 -11.22
CA SER A 116 33.19 -30.18 -12.06
C SER A 116 32.75 -30.75 -13.42
N LYS A 117 33.71 -31.11 -14.29
CA LYS A 117 33.41 -31.72 -15.59
C LYS A 117 32.54 -32.99 -15.45
N SER A 118 32.84 -33.82 -14.45
CA SER A 118 32.16 -35.11 -14.24
C SER A 118 31.22 -35.12 -13.03
N ASN A 119 31.54 -34.35 -11.97
CA ASN A 119 30.84 -34.45 -10.69
C ASN A 119 29.87 -33.29 -10.47
N LYS A 120 28.73 -33.56 -9.84
CA LYS A 120 27.72 -32.55 -9.47
C LYS A 120 27.58 -32.48 -7.96
N TYR A 121 27.56 -31.28 -7.41
CA TYR A 121 27.44 -31.02 -5.98
C TYR A 121 26.03 -30.49 -5.66
N SER A 122 25.14 -31.41 -5.28
CA SER A 122 23.71 -31.16 -5.08
C SER A 122 23.42 -30.12 -3.99
N ASN A 123 24.32 -30.03 -3.02
CA ASN A 123 24.25 -29.16 -1.85
C ASN A 123 24.52 -27.67 -2.16
N THR A 124 25.10 -27.33 -3.31
CA THR A 124 25.42 -25.96 -3.75
C THR A 124 24.70 -25.60 -5.06
N PRO A 125 23.42 -25.19 -5.02
CA PRO A 125 22.74 -24.56 -6.15
C PRO A 125 23.50 -23.39 -6.75
N LEU A 126 23.38 -23.20 -8.07
CA LEU A 126 23.66 -21.95 -8.76
C LEU A 126 22.35 -21.22 -9.08
N ILE A 127 22.30 -19.93 -8.80
CA ILE A 127 21.13 -19.08 -8.97
C ILE A 127 21.54 -17.79 -9.67
N GLN A 128 20.73 -17.36 -10.62
CA GLN A 128 20.84 -16.06 -11.26
C GLN A 128 19.69 -15.16 -10.81
N ILE A 129 20.01 -13.99 -10.28
CA ILE A 129 19.02 -13.01 -9.82
C ILE A 129 18.67 -12.09 -10.99
N GLY A 130 17.39 -11.77 -11.15
CA GLY A 130 16.91 -10.88 -12.20
C GLY A 130 17.53 -9.49 -12.06
N GLY A 131 18.08 -8.98 -13.15
CA GLY A 131 18.73 -7.65 -13.20
C GLY A 131 20.18 -7.63 -12.71
N VAL A 132 20.70 -8.71 -12.14
CA VAL A 132 22.09 -8.79 -11.65
C VAL A 132 22.98 -9.38 -12.75
N LYS A 133 23.92 -8.58 -13.27
CA LYS A 133 24.87 -9.01 -14.32
C LYS A 133 26.30 -9.05 -13.84
N THR A 134 26.66 -8.18 -12.90
CA THR A 134 28.03 -8.07 -12.41
C THR A 134 28.19 -8.73 -11.04
N LYS A 135 29.43 -9.04 -10.69
CA LYS A 135 29.79 -9.51 -9.35
C LYS A 135 29.59 -8.43 -8.28
N GLN A 136 29.78 -7.16 -8.61
CA GLN A 136 29.60 -6.05 -7.67
C GLN A 136 28.14 -5.95 -7.23
N ASP A 137 27.20 -5.98 -8.19
CA ASP A 137 25.76 -5.97 -7.91
C ASP A 137 25.33 -7.17 -7.05
N MET A 138 25.93 -8.34 -7.30
CA MET A 138 25.61 -9.57 -6.56
C MET A 138 26.01 -9.49 -5.08
N THR A 139 26.98 -8.65 -4.72
CA THR A 139 27.46 -8.50 -3.33
C THR A 139 26.35 -8.02 -2.40
N TRP A 140 25.44 -7.16 -2.89
CA TRP A 140 24.28 -6.70 -2.12
C TRP A 140 23.34 -7.84 -1.69
N TYR A 141 23.22 -8.86 -2.55
CA TYR A 141 22.36 -10.00 -2.33
C TYR A 141 23.00 -11.09 -1.47
N ASP A 142 24.26 -10.92 -1.05
CA ASP A 142 24.90 -11.91 -0.20
C ASP A 142 24.20 -12.02 1.16
N GLY A 143 24.07 -13.24 1.67
CA GLY A 143 23.33 -13.54 2.89
C GLY A 143 21.80 -13.36 2.82
N LYS A 144 21.23 -12.84 1.72
CA LYS A 144 19.78 -12.65 1.58
C LYS A 144 19.03 -13.98 1.60
N THR A 145 17.86 -13.98 2.23
CA THR A 145 16.99 -15.15 2.33
C THR A 145 16.29 -15.39 1.00
N MET A 146 16.08 -16.65 0.64
CA MET A 146 15.35 -17.03 -0.56
C MET A 146 14.39 -18.18 -0.30
N THR A 147 13.38 -18.31 -1.15
CA THR A 147 12.45 -19.44 -1.14
C THR A 147 12.24 -19.99 -2.53
N TYR A 148 12.37 -21.31 -2.66
CA TYR A 148 11.83 -22.05 -3.78
C TYR A 148 10.42 -22.51 -3.44
N ILE A 149 9.43 -22.04 -4.20
CA ILE A 149 8.01 -22.38 -4.00
C ILE A 149 7.61 -23.36 -5.09
N TYR A 150 6.96 -24.45 -4.71
CA TYR A 150 6.49 -25.48 -5.62
C TYR A 150 5.08 -25.92 -5.23
N LYS A 151 4.34 -26.40 -6.23
CA LYS A 151 2.99 -26.94 -6.04
C LYS A 151 3.07 -28.44 -5.79
N VAL A 152 2.30 -28.91 -4.82
CA VAL A 152 2.07 -30.32 -4.51
C VAL A 152 0.63 -30.69 -4.81
N GLU A 153 0.35 -31.97 -5.04
CA GLU A 153 -1.00 -32.48 -5.30
C GLU A 153 -1.82 -32.54 -4.01
N MET A 154 -1.23 -33.13 -2.97
CA MET A 154 -1.84 -33.24 -1.64
C MET A 154 -1.65 -31.95 -0.85
N GLU A 155 -2.70 -31.52 -0.16
CA GLU A 155 -2.66 -30.34 0.69
C GLU A 155 -1.88 -30.61 1.98
N LYS A 156 -0.98 -29.68 2.31
CA LYS A 156 -0.27 -29.67 3.59
C LYS A 156 -0.61 -28.37 4.31
N ASN A 157 -1.13 -28.48 5.53
CA ASN A 157 -1.54 -27.33 6.36
C ASN A 157 -2.50 -26.36 5.63
N GLY A 158 -3.48 -26.91 4.89
CA GLY A 158 -4.49 -26.12 4.16
C GLY A 158 -3.98 -25.42 2.90
N SER A 159 -2.79 -25.76 2.41
CA SER A 159 -2.26 -25.20 1.16
C SER A 159 -1.61 -26.27 0.26
N ARG A 160 -1.74 -26.08 -1.06
CA ARG A 160 -1.04 -26.90 -2.09
C ARG A 160 0.34 -26.36 -2.44
N TYR A 161 0.79 -25.29 -1.78
CA TYR A 161 2.06 -24.65 -2.04
C TYR A 161 3.02 -24.92 -0.90
N CYS A 162 4.10 -25.61 -1.22
CA CYS A 162 5.18 -25.86 -0.30
C CYS A 162 6.37 -24.96 -0.65
N CYS A 163 7.21 -24.67 0.34
CA CYS A 163 8.42 -23.90 0.12
C CYS A 163 9.65 -24.57 0.75
N ILE A 164 10.78 -24.41 0.07
CA ILE A 164 12.09 -24.74 0.62
C ILE A 164 12.81 -23.41 0.84
N LEU A 165 13.10 -23.11 2.09
CA LEU A 165 13.87 -21.94 2.50
C LEU A 165 15.35 -22.15 2.20
N GLY A 166 16.03 -21.07 1.84
CA GLY A 166 17.47 -21.03 1.65
C GLY A 166 18.02 -19.63 1.81
N LYS A 167 19.32 -19.49 1.58
CA LYS A 167 20.02 -18.21 1.57
C LYS A 167 21.04 -18.16 0.44
N VAL A 168 21.30 -16.95 -0.04
CA VAL A 168 22.47 -16.66 -0.90
C VAL A 168 23.72 -16.76 -0.02
N THR A 169 24.79 -17.34 -0.54
CA THR A 169 26.02 -17.55 0.26
C THR A 169 27.29 -16.95 -0.31
N ARG A 170 27.46 -16.96 -1.64
CA ARG A 170 28.63 -16.36 -2.30
C ARG A 170 28.34 -16.15 -3.77
N PHE A 171 28.89 -15.10 -4.38
CA PHE A 171 28.86 -14.94 -5.84
C PHE A 171 29.69 -16.06 -6.52
N HIS A 172 29.36 -16.35 -7.77
CA HIS A 172 29.98 -17.38 -8.60
C HIS A 172 30.32 -16.81 -9.98
N GLY A 173 31.60 -16.83 -10.33
CA GLY A 173 32.10 -16.23 -11.58
C GLY A 173 31.87 -14.72 -11.65
N ASN A 174 31.86 -14.19 -12.86
CA ASN A 174 31.71 -12.74 -13.13
C ASN A 174 30.31 -12.35 -13.63
N SER A 175 29.47 -13.32 -14.02
CA SER A 175 28.19 -13.11 -14.71
C SER A 175 26.99 -12.83 -13.78
N GLY A 176 27.22 -12.39 -12.54
CA GLY A 176 26.13 -12.12 -11.59
C GLY A 176 25.39 -13.36 -11.09
N VAL A 177 26.00 -14.54 -11.21
CA VAL A 177 25.49 -15.80 -10.66
C VAL A 177 25.95 -15.93 -9.22
N ALA A 178 25.18 -16.63 -8.40
CA ALA A 178 25.56 -16.93 -7.03
C ALA A 178 25.30 -18.37 -6.64
N GLN A 179 26.08 -18.83 -5.68
CA GLN A 179 25.80 -20.04 -4.95
C GLN A 179 24.80 -19.76 -3.84
N ALA A 180 23.90 -20.71 -3.63
CA ALA A 180 22.95 -20.69 -2.55
C ALA A 180 23.06 -21.96 -1.70
N ARG A 181 22.50 -21.89 -0.50
CA ARG A 181 22.29 -23.05 0.39
C ARG A 181 20.84 -23.09 0.80
N PHE A 182 20.16 -24.19 0.52
CA PHE A 182 18.80 -24.44 1.00
C PHE A 182 18.85 -25.26 2.29
N LYS A 183 17.82 -25.13 3.14
CA LYS A 183 17.68 -25.91 4.38
C LYS A 183 17.60 -27.41 4.08
N LEU A 184 16.91 -27.77 3.00
CA LEU A 184 16.87 -29.11 2.45
C LEU A 184 17.40 -29.06 1.02
N ASN A 185 18.07 -30.14 0.59
CA ASN A 185 18.51 -30.23 -0.79
C ASN A 185 17.30 -30.15 -1.72
N LYS A 186 17.30 -29.14 -2.59
CA LYS A 186 16.27 -28.94 -3.59
C LYS A 186 16.25 -30.10 -4.60
N PRO A 187 15.07 -30.47 -5.11
CA PRO A 187 14.95 -31.52 -6.11
C PRO A 187 15.54 -31.08 -7.47
N PRO A 188 16.07 -32.00 -8.30
CA PRO A 188 16.60 -31.67 -9.64
C PRO A 188 15.58 -31.00 -10.57
N LYS A 189 14.28 -31.31 -10.39
CA LYS A 189 13.15 -30.66 -11.07
C LYS A 189 13.11 -29.14 -10.88
N SER A 190 13.80 -28.61 -9.87
CA SER A 190 13.87 -27.17 -9.60
C SER A 190 14.77 -26.40 -10.59
N ILE A 191 15.59 -27.08 -11.40
CA ILE A 191 16.40 -26.42 -12.42
C ILE A 191 15.50 -25.71 -13.44
N GLY A 192 15.84 -24.46 -13.80
CA GLY A 192 15.05 -23.59 -14.66
C GLY A 192 13.84 -22.93 -13.96
N SER A 193 13.53 -23.35 -12.73
CA SER A 193 12.39 -22.80 -11.99
C SER A 193 12.74 -21.47 -11.30
N LYS A 194 11.70 -20.67 -11.07
CA LYS A 194 11.81 -19.37 -10.38
C LYS A 194 11.97 -19.55 -8.88
N VAL A 195 12.82 -18.72 -8.30
CA VAL A 195 13.04 -18.55 -6.85
C VAL A 195 12.70 -17.12 -6.48
N ARG A 196 12.22 -16.92 -5.25
CA ARG A 196 12.03 -15.58 -4.69
C ARG A 196 13.21 -15.28 -3.78
N VAL A 197 13.97 -14.24 -4.08
CA VAL A 197 15.06 -13.73 -3.24
C VAL A 197 14.53 -12.50 -2.52
N PHE A 198 14.45 -12.56 -1.20
CA PHE A 198 13.90 -11.48 -0.40
C PHE A 198 14.95 -10.41 -0.13
N MET A 199 14.50 -9.19 0.15
CA MET A 199 15.39 -8.07 0.48
C MET A 199 15.98 -8.14 1.90
N TYR A 200 15.61 -9.16 2.69
CA TYR A 200 16.08 -9.36 4.06
C TYR A 200 16.96 -10.63 4.19
N PRO A 201 17.86 -10.70 5.20
CA PRO A 201 18.21 -9.66 6.16
C PRO A 201 18.88 -8.45 5.49
N SER A 202 18.48 -7.24 5.88
CA SER A 202 19.09 -6.01 5.38
C SER A 202 20.46 -5.85 6.03
N ASN A 203 21.46 -5.51 5.22
CA ASN A 203 22.82 -5.16 5.68
C ASN A 203 23.25 -3.83 5.03
N ILE A 204 22.25 -3.00 4.73
CA ILE A 204 22.39 -1.63 4.23
C ILE A 204 22.42 -0.72 5.43
#